data_AF-A0A9D6FW24-F1
#
_entry.id   AF-A0A9D6FW24-F1
#
_cell.length_a   1.000
_cell.length_b   1.000
_cell.length_c   1.000
_cell.angle_alpha   90.00
_cell.angle_beta   90.00
_cell.angle_gamma   90.00
#
_symmetry.space_group_name_H-M   'P 1'
#
loop_
_entity.id
_entity.type
_entity.pdbx_description
1 polymer ?
#
loop_
_entity_poly.entity_id
_entity_poly.type
_entity_poly.pdbx_seq_one_letter_code
_entity_poly.pdbx_strand_id
1 'polypeptide(L)'
;MTRDLLVLTNALTDLVRAGTDEEVARRGLRKGHAHSNDDHFRESDLNNCRLVHGGSPGNVAAGAAHLGLACGLIGSVGTDEIGRSYVADIAARGIESHLRTLDGPSGVCWVLVTPDGERTMAVDLGVSPDFSIPVEVFPRYRAFHCSGYEMVSNPEATWKAIETARREKLLLSFDVADAQMVRLRPDDLRRATDGADVVFANEHEARAITEREPEEALVAMSRPGRQVVVKLGARGSLVWSGGKTWRIPSRATKVVDTTGAGDAYAAGFLSAFLRGAGAEECGVRGTEFAARICAIEGARLPVR
;
A
#
# COMPACT_ATOMS: atom_id res chain seq x y z
N MET A 1 9.48 23.74 8.07
CA MET A 1 8.16 23.30 8.57
C MET A 1 8.18 21.78 8.62
N THR A 2 7.66 21.19 9.70
CA THR A 2 7.52 19.73 9.85
C THR A 2 6.46 19.22 8.88
N ARG A 3 6.77 18.16 8.14
CA ARG A 3 5.87 17.43 7.23
C ARG A 3 5.08 16.37 7.99
N ASP A 4 4.02 15.84 7.38
CA ASP A 4 3.09 14.95 8.07
C ASP A 4 3.52 13.49 8.00
N LEU A 5 3.69 12.95 6.78
CA LEU A 5 3.83 11.51 6.55
C LEU A 5 4.98 11.18 5.60
N LEU A 6 5.95 10.40 6.09
CA LEU A 6 7.00 9.78 5.28
C LEU A 6 6.57 8.34 4.96
N VAL A 7 6.76 7.91 3.71
CA VAL A 7 6.34 6.58 3.27
C VAL A 7 7.50 5.84 2.61
N LEU A 8 7.69 4.56 2.92
CA LEU A 8 8.60 3.65 2.22
C LEU A 8 7.78 2.72 1.33
N THR A 9 8.12 2.64 0.04
CA THR A 9 7.40 1.80 -0.94
C THR A 9 8.36 1.05 -1.85
N ASN A 10 7.99 -0.18 -2.22
CA ASN A 10 8.35 -0.72 -3.52
C ASN A 10 7.59 0.12 -4.57
N ALA A 11 8.29 0.93 -5.35
CA ALA A 11 7.66 1.73 -6.40
C ALA A 11 7.31 0.84 -7.59
N LEU A 12 6.01 0.65 -7.83
CA LEU A 12 5.50 -0.19 -8.91
C LEU A 12 4.61 0.61 -9.85
N THR A 13 4.61 0.26 -11.12
CA THR A 13 3.63 0.78 -12.09
C THR A 13 2.84 -0.37 -12.68
N ASP A 14 1.52 -0.29 -12.59
CA ASP A 14 0.63 -1.26 -13.21
C ASP A 14 0.58 -1.00 -14.71
N LEU A 15 0.83 -2.04 -15.49
CA LEU A 15 0.79 -2.07 -16.95
C LEU A 15 -0.53 -2.75 -17.34
N VAL A 16 -1.58 -1.96 -17.47
CA VAL A 16 -2.95 -2.46 -17.61
C VAL A 16 -3.34 -2.54 -19.08
N ARG A 17 -3.78 -3.72 -19.53
CA ARG A 17 -4.42 -3.87 -20.84
C ARG A 17 -5.55 -4.89 -20.85
N ALA A 18 -6.42 -4.78 -21.84
CA ALA A 18 -7.40 -5.81 -22.12
C ALA A 18 -6.71 -7.12 -22.59
N GLY A 19 -7.27 -8.25 -22.18
CA GLY A 19 -6.84 -9.59 -22.56
C GLY A 19 -8.03 -10.54 -22.70
N THR A 20 -7.75 -11.81 -22.97
CA THR A 20 -8.77 -12.88 -23.04
C THR A 20 -8.41 -14.05 -22.13
N ASP A 21 -9.39 -14.89 -21.83
CA ASP A 21 -9.18 -16.10 -21.03
C ASP A 21 -8.18 -17.06 -21.73
N GLU A 22 -8.19 -17.13 -23.06
CA GLU A 22 -7.22 -17.91 -23.83
C GLU A 22 -5.80 -17.34 -23.71
N GLU A 23 -5.65 -16.01 -23.67
CA GLU A 23 -4.34 -15.39 -23.46
C GLU A 23 -3.80 -15.68 -22.05
N VAL A 24 -4.65 -15.56 -21.03
CA VAL A 24 -4.29 -15.91 -19.64
C VAL A 24 -3.80 -17.36 -19.57
N ALA A 25 -4.55 -18.29 -20.16
CA ALA A 25 -4.17 -19.71 -20.20
C ALA A 25 -2.88 -19.96 -21.01
N ARG A 26 -2.73 -19.33 -22.18
CA ARG A 26 -1.53 -19.45 -23.04
C ARG A 26 -0.26 -18.96 -22.35
N ARG A 27 -0.38 -17.94 -21.49
CA ARG A 27 0.74 -17.43 -20.68
C ARG A 27 1.02 -18.29 -19.45
N GLY A 28 0.25 -19.34 -19.17
CA GLY A 28 0.42 -20.18 -17.99
C GLY A 28 -0.02 -19.52 -16.69
N LEU A 29 -0.85 -18.47 -16.77
CA LEU A 29 -1.37 -17.74 -15.62
C LEU A 29 -2.71 -18.34 -15.18
N ARG A 30 -3.05 -18.14 -13.91
CA ARG A 30 -4.37 -18.48 -13.37
C ARG A 30 -5.24 -17.23 -13.34
N LYS A 31 -6.43 -17.32 -13.94
CA LYS A 31 -7.40 -16.22 -13.96
C LYS A 31 -7.68 -15.72 -12.54
N GLY A 32 -7.67 -14.40 -12.33
CA GLY A 32 -7.96 -13.77 -11.03
C GLY A 32 -6.84 -13.83 -9.99
N HIS A 33 -5.65 -14.35 -10.34
CA HIS A 33 -4.55 -14.52 -9.39
C HIS A 33 -3.36 -13.61 -9.70
N ALA A 34 -2.57 -13.34 -8.66
CA ALA A 34 -1.27 -12.71 -8.75
C ALA A 34 -0.16 -13.76 -8.87
N HIS A 35 0.80 -13.47 -9.74
CA HIS A 35 1.97 -14.31 -10.02
C HIS A 35 3.26 -13.47 -9.92
N SER A 36 4.39 -14.12 -9.74
CA SER A 36 5.67 -13.54 -10.14
C SER A 36 5.75 -13.50 -11.66
N ASN A 37 6.41 -12.50 -12.25
CA ASN A 37 6.59 -12.43 -13.70
C ASN A 37 7.76 -13.33 -14.16
N ASP A 38 7.59 -14.65 -14.05
CA ASP A 38 8.56 -15.67 -14.46
C ASP A 38 8.56 -15.83 -16.01
N ASP A 39 8.95 -14.76 -16.72
CA ASP A 39 8.91 -14.61 -18.19
C ASP A 39 7.52 -14.65 -18.83
N HIS A 40 6.44 -14.51 -18.04
CA HIS A 40 5.06 -14.46 -18.54
C HIS A 40 4.80 -13.25 -19.45
N PHE A 41 5.47 -12.12 -19.17
CA PHE A 41 5.42 -10.89 -19.96
C PHE A 41 6.82 -10.37 -20.25
N ARG A 42 6.96 -9.70 -21.39
CA ARG A 42 8.21 -9.09 -21.86
C ARG A 42 8.00 -7.62 -22.21
N GLU A 43 9.07 -6.85 -22.34
CA GLU A 43 9.02 -5.43 -22.74
C GLU A 43 8.21 -5.19 -24.03
N SER A 44 8.26 -6.11 -24.99
CA SER A 44 7.45 -6.06 -26.21
C SER A 44 5.93 -6.07 -25.98
N ASP A 45 5.48 -6.56 -24.83
CA ASP A 45 4.07 -6.56 -24.41
C ASP A 45 3.61 -5.19 -23.87
N LEU A 46 4.51 -4.21 -23.71
CA LEU A 46 4.17 -2.86 -23.25
C LEU A 46 3.23 -2.14 -24.22
N ASN A 47 3.22 -2.54 -25.49
CA ASN A 47 2.34 -1.95 -26.49
C ASN A 47 0.87 -2.11 -26.08
N ASN A 48 0.13 -1.01 -26.07
CA ASN A 48 -1.27 -0.92 -25.64
C ASN A 48 -1.51 -1.10 -24.13
N CYS A 49 -0.46 -1.10 -23.31
CA CYS A 49 -0.62 -0.98 -21.86
C CYS A 49 -0.86 0.49 -21.50
N ARG A 50 -1.86 0.73 -20.65
CA ARG A 50 -1.98 1.99 -19.92
C ARG A 50 -1.17 1.89 -18.64
N LEU A 51 -0.34 2.88 -18.39
CA LEU A 51 0.46 2.99 -17.17
C LEU A 51 -0.41 3.57 -16.05
N VAL A 52 -0.47 2.88 -14.92
CA VAL A 52 -1.14 3.33 -13.70
C VAL A 52 -0.16 3.18 -12.54
N HIS A 53 0.36 4.28 -12.01
CA HIS A 53 1.34 4.22 -10.92
C HIS A 53 0.71 3.64 -9.65
N GLY A 54 1.42 2.69 -9.03
CA GLY A 54 0.96 1.85 -7.93
C GLY A 54 2.02 1.74 -6.83
N GLY A 55 2.16 0.54 -6.26
CA GLY A 55 2.91 0.31 -5.03
C GLY A 55 2.06 0.68 -3.82
N SER A 56 1.80 -0.29 -2.94
CA SER A 56 0.79 -0.14 -1.89
C SER A 56 1.05 1.08 -0.99
N PRO A 57 2.22 1.24 -0.36
CA PRO A 57 2.51 2.47 0.38
C PRO A 57 2.56 3.73 -0.52
N GLY A 58 3.04 3.62 -1.76
CA GLY A 58 3.00 4.70 -2.75
C GLY A 58 1.58 5.26 -2.96
N ASN A 59 0.58 4.38 -3.00
CA ASN A 59 -0.84 4.76 -3.08
C ASN A 59 -1.32 5.45 -1.79
N VAL A 60 -0.85 5.01 -0.61
CA VAL A 60 -1.11 5.69 0.66
C VAL A 60 -0.57 7.13 0.63
N ALA A 61 0.66 7.33 0.16
CA ALA A 61 1.26 8.66 0.02
C ALA A 61 0.46 9.55 -0.95
N ALA A 62 0.10 9.02 -2.12
CA ALA A 62 -0.71 9.73 -3.11
C ALA A 62 -2.09 10.13 -2.57
N GLY A 63 -2.77 9.21 -1.87
CA GLY A 63 -4.05 9.46 -1.23
C GLY A 63 -3.96 10.49 -0.10
N ALA A 64 -2.95 10.36 0.76
CA ALA A 64 -2.71 11.28 1.87
C ALA A 64 -2.41 12.70 1.38
N ALA A 65 -1.58 12.84 0.35
CA ALA A 65 -1.29 14.12 -0.31
C ALA A 65 -2.56 14.72 -0.94
N HIS A 66 -3.37 13.91 -1.62
CA HIS A 66 -4.67 14.35 -2.15
C HIS A 66 -5.64 14.86 -1.08
N LEU A 67 -5.54 14.32 0.13
CA LEU A 67 -6.29 14.74 1.31
C LEU A 67 -5.63 15.91 2.05
N GLY A 68 -4.54 16.46 1.52
CA GLY A 68 -3.89 17.68 2.01
C GLY A 68 -2.86 17.44 3.13
N LEU A 69 -2.27 16.24 3.24
CA LEU A 69 -1.09 16.04 4.07
C LEU A 69 0.18 16.43 3.30
N ALA A 70 1.18 16.97 3.99
CA ALA A 70 2.51 17.15 3.44
C ALA A 70 3.28 15.82 3.49
N CYS A 71 3.38 15.13 2.37
CA CYS A 71 3.96 13.79 2.28
C CYS A 71 5.38 13.77 1.70
N GLY A 72 6.12 12.71 2.00
CA GLY A 72 7.36 12.34 1.35
C GLY A 72 7.41 10.85 1.04
N LEU A 73 8.15 10.46 0.00
CA LEU A 73 8.20 9.08 -0.48
C LEU A 73 9.64 8.60 -0.67
N ILE A 74 10.01 7.52 0.02
CA ILE A 74 11.25 6.75 -0.14
C ILE A 74 10.94 5.52 -0.99
N GLY A 75 11.84 5.21 -1.90
CA GLY A 75 11.77 4.03 -2.77
C GLY A 75 12.84 4.09 -3.86
N SER A 76 12.78 3.16 -4.80
CA SER A 76 13.69 3.11 -5.95
C SER A 76 12.91 2.92 -7.25
N VAL A 77 13.39 3.56 -8.32
CA VAL A 77 12.90 3.41 -9.69
C VAL A 77 14.08 3.18 -10.63
N GLY A 78 13.80 2.60 -11.79
CA GLY A 78 14.79 2.40 -12.85
C GLY A 78 15.11 3.69 -13.61
N THR A 79 16.14 3.63 -14.45
CA THR A 79 16.51 4.69 -15.42
C THR A 79 15.62 4.69 -16.67
N ASP A 80 14.59 3.84 -16.72
CA ASP A 80 13.66 3.70 -17.83
C ASP A 80 12.53 4.77 -17.84
N GLU A 81 11.68 4.72 -18.86
CA GLU A 81 10.56 5.68 -19.01
C GLU A 81 9.51 5.50 -17.91
N ILE A 82 9.30 4.27 -17.44
CA ILE A 82 8.38 3.97 -16.35
C ILE A 82 8.83 4.68 -15.07
N GLY A 83 10.13 4.61 -14.76
CA GLY A 83 10.72 5.27 -13.59
C GLY A 83 10.65 6.78 -13.70
N ARG A 84 10.96 7.36 -14.87
CA ARG A 84 10.78 8.79 -15.14
C ARG A 84 9.34 9.24 -14.95
N SER A 85 8.37 8.48 -15.49
CA SER A 85 6.93 8.77 -15.32
C SER A 85 6.50 8.69 -13.86
N TYR A 86 6.99 7.70 -13.10
CA TYR A 86 6.68 7.57 -11.68
C TYR A 86 7.19 8.78 -10.89
N VAL A 87 8.43 9.23 -11.12
CA VAL A 87 8.98 10.44 -10.48
C VAL A 87 8.16 11.68 -10.84
N ALA A 88 7.73 11.80 -12.09
CA ALA A 88 6.88 12.91 -12.53
C ALA A 88 5.50 12.91 -11.84
N ASP A 89 4.86 11.75 -11.64
CA ASP A 89 3.59 11.64 -10.90
C ASP A 89 3.74 12.06 -9.44
N ILE A 90 4.82 11.63 -8.77
CA ILE A 90 5.12 12.04 -7.38
C ILE A 90 5.31 13.56 -7.29
N ALA A 91 6.06 14.15 -8.23
CA ALA A 91 6.26 15.60 -8.29
C ALA A 91 4.94 16.36 -8.55
N ALA A 92 4.12 15.89 -9.50
CA ALA A 92 2.83 16.49 -9.83
C ALA A 92 1.86 16.50 -8.64
N ARG A 93 1.97 15.51 -7.74
CA ARG A 93 1.17 15.42 -6.51
C ARG A 93 1.71 16.27 -5.35
N GLY A 94 2.83 16.98 -5.55
CA GLY A 94 3.47 17.78 -4.51
C GLY A 94 4.09 16.95 -3.37
N ILE A 95 4.37 15.67 -3.62
CA ILE A 95 5.02 14.78 -2.64
C ILE A 95 6.53 15.02 -2.71
N GLU A 96 7.18 15.17 -1.55
CA GLU A 96 8.64 15.27 -1.50
C GLU A 96 9.27 13.94 -1.91
N SER A 97 9.97 13.93 -3.05
CA SER A 97 10.63 12.72 -3.55
C SER A 97 11.95 12.50 -2.83
N HIS A 98 12.08 11.31 -2.24
CA HIS A 98 13.34 10.69 -1.79
C HIS A 98 13.60 9.40 -2.58
N LEU A 99 13.07 9.33 -3.81
CA LEU A 99 13.26 8.20 -4.71
C LEU A 99 14.70 8.18 -5.21
N ARG A 100 15.29 6.98 -5.25
CA ARG A 100 16.55 6.75 -5.96
C ARG A 100 16.26 6.28 -7.39
N THR A 101 17.03 6.80 -8.33
CA THR A 101 17.10 6.25 -9.68
C THR A 101 18.29 5.32 -9.75
N LEU A 102 18.05 4.07 -10.15
CA LEU A 102 19.06 3.01 -10.22
C LEU A 102 19.14 2.46 -11.65
N ASP A 103 20.30 1.93 -12.02
CA ASP A 103 20.47 1.24 -13.29
C ASP A 103 19.67 -0.08 -13.27
N GLY A 104 18.79 -0.26 -14.26
CA GLY A 104 17.90 -1.42 -14.38
C GLY A 104 16.45 -1.02 -14.63
N PRO A 105 15.56 -2.01 -14.85
CA PRO A 105 14.15 -1.77 -15.09
C PRO A 105 13.43 -1.35 -13.80
N SER A 106 12.48 -0.43 -13.93
CA SER A 106 11.54 -0.09 -12.87
C SER A 106 10.63 -1.28 -12.54
N GLY A 107 10.17 -1.36 -11.29
CA GLY A 107 9.20 -2.37 -10.91
C GLY A 107 7.84 -2.14 -11.57
N VAL A 108 7.21 -3.22 -12.02
CA VAL A 108 5.94 -3.21 -12.74
C VAL A 108 5.02 -4.35 -12.30
N CYS A 109 3.71 -4.12 -12.42
CA CYS A 109 2.71 -5.17 -12.29
C CYS A 109 1.97 -5.28 -13.63
N TRP A 110 2.16 -6.37 -14.35
CA TRP A 110 1.40 -6.63 -15.57
C TRP A 110 -0.02 -7.01 -15.22
N VAL A 111 -1.01 -6.30 -15.76
CA VAL A 111 -2.43 -6.53 -15.46
C VAL A 111 -3.19 -6.82 -16.74
N LEU A 112 -3.64 -8.06 -16.89
CA LEU A 112 -4.60 -8.45 -17.92
C LEU A 112 -6.01 -8.36 -17.36
N VAL A 113 -6.85 -7.56 -18.02
CA VAL A 113 -8.27 -7.45 -17.71
C VAL A 113 -9.06 -8.25 -18.75
N THR A 114 -9.73 -9.30 -18.30
CA THR A 114 -10.57 -10.18 -19.13
C THR A 114 -11.96 -9.56 -19.35
N PRO A 115 -12.77 -10.01 -20.33
CA PRO A 115 -14.04 -9.34 -20.69
C PRO A 115 -15.09 -9.28 -19.58
N ASP A 116 -15.03 -10.19 -18.60
CA ASP A 116 -15.86 -10.17 -17.38
C ASP A 116 -15.32 -9.24 -16.28
N GLY A 117 -14.24 -8.53 -16.55
CA GLY A 117 -13.62 -7.55 -15.65
C GLY A 117 -12.63 -8.16 -14.65
N GLU A 118 -12.40 -9.48 -14.69
CA GLU A 118 -11.45 -10.14 -13.80
C GLU A 118 -10.01 -9.81 -14.19
N ARG A 119 -9.17 -9.55 -13.18
CA ARG A 119 -7.78 -9.09 -13.34
C ARG A 119 -6.81 -10.22 -13.00
N THR A 120 -5.91 -10.52 -13.91
CA THR A 120 -4.77 -11.43 -13.66
C THR A 120 -3.48 -10.63 -13.66
N MET A 121 -2.67 -10.85 -12.63
CA MET A 121 -1.50 -10.01 -12.35
C MET A 121 -0.21 -10.81 -12.40
N ALA A 122 0.86 -10.23 -12.94
CA ALA A 122 2.22 -10.76 -12.85
C ALA A 122 3.19 -9.64 -12.45
N VAL A 123 3.86 -9.79 -11.31
CA VAL A 123 4.71 -8.77 -10.71
C VAL A 123 6.16 -9.00 -11.06
N ASP A 124 6.81 -7.96 -11.60
CA ASP A 124 8.26 -7.85 -11.71
C ASP A 124 8.72 -6.71 -10.81
N LEU A 125 9.51 -7.01 -9.79
CA LEU A 125 9.93 -5.98 -8.85
C LEU A 125 11.01 -5.06 -9.43
N GLY A 126 11.72 -5.46 -10.49
CA GLY A 126 12.84 -4.69 -11.04
C GLY A 126 13.79 -4.20 -9.94
N VAL A 127 14.21 -2.94 -10.03
CA VAL A 127 15.05 -2.28 -9.00
C VAL A 127 14.26 -1.76 -7.79
N SER A 128 12.94 -1.96 -7.73
CA SER A 128 12.11 -1.38 -6.66
C SER A 128 12.51 -1.83 -5.24
N PRO A 129 12.99 -3.07 -4.98
CA PRO A 129 13.46 -3.48 -3.66
C PRO A 129 14.81 -2.88 -3.25
N ASP A 130 15.58 -2.33 -4.19
CA ASP A 130 16.93 -1.82 -3.97
C ASP A 130 16.94 -0.39 -3.38
N PHE A 131 15.91 -0.04 -2.62
CA PHE A 131 15.85 1.23 -1.90
C PHE A 131 16.88 1.29 -0.78
N SER A 132 17.37 2.50 -0.53
CA SER A 132 18.22 2.81 0.64
C SER A 132 17.56 3.89 1.48
N ILE A 133 17.74 3.80 2.80
CA ILE A 133 17.05 4.68 3.75
C ILE A 133 17.86 5.97 3.98
N PRO A 134 17.35 7.15 3.55
CA PRO A 134 17.97 8.44 3.84
C PRO A 134 17.60 8.87 5.27
N VAL A 135 18.34 8.36 6.26
CA VAL A 135 18.01 8.49 7.69
C VAL A 135 17.87 9.95 8.14
N GLU A 136 18.57 10.87 7.48
CA GLU A 136 18.58 12.31 7.76
C GLU A 136 17.25 13.01 7.47
N VAL A 137 16.36 12.42 6.68
CA VAL A 137 15.07 13.05 6.34
C VAL A 137 14.01 12.80 7.40
N PHE A 138 14.13 11.74 8.20
CA PHE A 138 13.12 11.31 9.18
C PHE A 138 12.72 12.39 10.18
N PRO A 139 13.64 13.17 10.80
CA PRO A 139 13.28 14.22 11.76
C PRO A 139 12.37 15.32 11.21
N ARG A 140 12.20 15.39 9.88
CA ARG A 140 11.34 16.37 9.21
C ARG A 140 9.88 15.94 9.19
N TYR A 141 9.54 14.72 9.60
CA TYR A 141 8.20 14.13 9.49
C TYR A 141 7.61 13.76 10.86
N ARG A 142 6.28 13.67 10.93
CA ARG A 142 5.54 13.31 12.16
C ARG A 142 5.24 11.81 12.24
N ALA A 143 5.08 11.16 11.08
CA ALA A 143 4.76 9.75 10.97
C ALA A 143 5.54 9.07 9.85
N PHE A 144 5.73 7.77 9.99
CA PHE A 144 6.33 6.88 8.99
C PHE A 144 5.36 5.73 8.68
N HIS A 145 5.18 5.40 7.40
CA HIS A 145 4.35 4.30 6.94
C HIS A 145 5.12 3.37 5.99
N CYS A 146 5.00 2.07 6.20
CA CYS A 146 5.51 1.02 5.32
C CYS A 146 4.58 -0.21 5.39
N SER A 147 4.84 -1.22 4.56
CA SER A 147 3.99 -2.42 4.52
C SER A 147 4.78 -3.72 4.58
N GLY A 148 4.04 -4.83 4.67
CA GLY A 148 4.57 -6.17 4.56
C GLY A 148 5.32 -6.45 3.25
N TYR A 149 4.98 -5.75 2.16
CA TYR A 149 5.69 -5.92 0.88
C TYR A 149 7.15 -5.50 0.98
N GLU A 150 7.44 -4.33 1.57
CA GLU A 150 8.81 -3.84 1.74
C GLU A 150 9.59 -4.70 2.74
N MET A 151 8.91 -5.19 3.78
CA MET A 151 9.50 -6.10 4.75
C MET A 151 9.97 -7.41 4.12
N VAL A 152 9.21 -7.93 3.15
CA VAL A 152 9.59 -9.16 2.45
C VAL A 152 10.63 -8.91 1.36
N SER A 153 10.48 -7.84 0.57
CA SER A 153 11.37 -7.56 -0.56
C SER A 153 12.76 -7.11 -0.11
N ASN A 154 12.85 -6.30 0.95
CA ASN A 154 14.12 -5.85 1.52
C ASN A 154 14.00 -5.66 3.06
N PRO A 155 14.12 -6.74 3.84
CA PRO A 155 13.95 -6.71 5.29
C PRO A 155 14.98 -5.82 6.00
N GLU A 156 16.24 -5.83 5.54
CA GLU A 156 17.32 -5.07 6.17
C GLU A 156 17.05 -3.57 6.10
N ALA A 157 16.75 -3.06 4.90
CA ALA A 157 16.43 -1.64 4.72
C ALA A 157 15.11 -1.27 5.40
N THR A 158 14.10 -2.14 5.36
CA THR A 158 12.82 -1.88 6.03
C THR A 158 12.97 -1.79 7.56
N TRP A 159 13.73 -2.70 8.18
CA TRP A 159 14.04 -2.61 9.61
C TRP A 159 14.85 -1.36 9.95
N LYS A 160 15.84 -0.99 9.12
CA LYS A 160 16.59 0.26 9.29
C LYS A 160 15.67 1.49 9.27
N ALA A 161 14.65 1.51 8.40
CA ALA A 161 13.66 2.58 8.36
C ALA A 161 12.79 2.61 9.62
N ILE A 162 12.27 1.45 10.04
CA ILE A 162 11.45 1.32 11.26
C ILE A 162 12.23 1.77 12.51
N GLU A 163 13.47 1.32 12.66
CA GLU A 163 14.33 1.66 13.80
C GLU A 163 14.71 3.14 13.79
N THR A 164 14.95 3.71 12.60
CA THR A 164 15.16 5.16 12.45
C THR A 164 13.91 5.93 12.84
N ALA A 165 12.72 5.56 12.36
CA ALA A 165 11.46 6.20 12.74
C ALA A 165 11.26 6.19 14.27
N ARG A 166 11.52 5.06 14.93
CA ARG A 166 11.43 4.95 16.39
C ARG A 166 12.43 5.84 17.11
N ARG A 167 13.69 5.87 16.67
CA ARG A 167 14.73 6.72 17.26
C ARG A 167 14.36 8.20 17.17
N GLU A 168 13.84 8.61 16.01
CA GLU A 168 13.38 9.97 15.75
C GLU A 168 11.97 10.26 16.31
N LYS A 169 11.35 9.29 17.00
CA LYS A 169 10.03 9.38 17.65
C LYS A 169 8.89 9.72 16.69
N LEU A 170 8.97 9.24 15.44
CA LEU A 170 7.86 9.28 14.51
C LEU A 170 6.81 8.26 14.93
N LEU A 171 5.55 8.61 14.67
CA LEU A 171 4.46 7.65 14.76
C LEU A 171 4.64 6.56 13.68
N LEU A 172 4.62 5.29 14.08
CA LEU A 172 4.82 4.18 13.16
C LEU A 172 3.48 3.59 12.69
N SER A 173 3.22 3.67 11.40
CA SER A 173 2.10 2.98 10.74
C SER A 173 2.60 1.80 9.91
N PHE A 174 1.90 0.67 10.00
CA PHE A 174 2.25 -0.56 9.29
C PHE A 174 1.00 -1.21 8.68
N ASP A 175 1.01 -1.49 7.38
CA ASP A 175 0.00 -2.35 6.74
C ASP A 175 0.57 -3.77 6.56
N VAL A 176 -0.17 -4.79 7.01
CA VAL A 176 0.23 -6.20 6.86
C VAL A 176 0.32 -6.62 5.38
N ALA A 177 -0.45 -5.94 4.52
CA ALA A 177 -0.36 -5.93 3.06
C ALA A 177 -0.83 -7.18 2.31
N ASP A 178 -0.43 -8.38 2.75
CA ASP A 178 -0.90 -9.66 2.19
C ASP A 178 -0.63 -10.84 3.15
N ALA A 179 -1.57 -11.79 3.22
CA ALA A 179 -1.41 -13.01 4.01
C ALA A 179 -0.23 -13.90 3.54
N GLN A 180 0.18 -13.84 2.27
CA GLN A 180 1.38 -14.49 1.75
C GLN A 180 2.65 -13.86 2.32
N MET A 181 2.71 -12.53 2.47
CA MET A 181 3.88 -11.88 3.08
C MET A 181 4.09 -12.36 4.52
N VAL A 182 2.99 -12.55 5.26
CA VAL A 182 3.02 -13.15 6.60
C VAL A 182 3.57 -14.58 6.57
N ARG A 183 3.21 -15.40 5.58
CA ARG A 183 3.75 -16.76 5.44
C ARG A 183 5.22 -16.79 5.08
N LEU A 184 5.68 -15.84 4.26
CA LEU A 184 7.08 -15.76 3.82
C LEU A 184 8.00 -15.28 4.95
N ARG A 185 7.54 -14.35 5.80
CA ARG A 185 8.33 -13.83 6.93
C ARG A 185 7.49 -13.62 8.20
N PRO A 186 7.02 -14.71 8.84
CA PRO A 186 6.08 -14.62 9.95
C PRO A 186 6.63 -13.81 11.13
N ASP A 187 7.90 -14.01 11.49
CA ASP A 187 8.52 -13.35 12.63
C ASP A 187 8.71 -11.85 12.39
N ASP A 188 9.18 -11.46 11.20
CA ASP A 188 9.35 -10.06 10.83
C ASP A 188 8.01 -9.33 10.81
N LEU A 189 6.97 -9.93 10.20
CA LEU A 189 5.65 -9.34 10.11
C LEU A 189 4.96 -9.21 11.48
N ARG A 190 5.08 -10.23 12.35
CA ARG A 190 4.58 -10.14 13.74
C ARG A 190 5.32 -9.05 14.50
N ARG A 191 6.66 -9.02 14.45
CA ARG A 191 7.48 -8.01 15.13
C ARG A 191 7.18 -6.59 14.64
N ALA A 192 6.95 -6.40 13.34
CA ALA A 192 6.59 -5.10 12.77
C ALA A 192 5.21 -4.65 13.25
N THR A 193 4.22 -5.55 13.18
CA THR A 193 2.86 -5.35 13.69
C THR A 193 2.87 -5.00 15.18
N ASP A 194 3.57 -5.78 15.99
CA ASP A 194 3.72 -5.59 17.44
C ASP A 194 4.50 -4.34 17.82
N GLY A 195 5.24 -3.78 16.89
CA GLY A 195 6.00 -2.57 17.12
C GLY A 195 5.37 -1.29 16.55
N ALA A 196 4.25 -1.39 15.82
CA ALA A 196 3.57 -0.24 15.21
C ALA A 196 2.56 0.42 16.16
N ASP A 197 2.28 1.70 15.91
CA ASP A 197 1.28 2.51 16.60
C ASP A 197 -0.06 2.49 15.86
N VAL A 198 -0.06 2.35 14.53
CA VAL A 198 -1.24 2.15 13.71
C VAL A 198 -1.04 0.91 12.83
N VAL A 199 -1.87 -0.11 13.00
CA VAL A 199 -1.83 -1.35 12.22
C VAL A 199 -3.04 -1.42 11.29
N PHE A 200 -2.81 -1.71 10.02
CA PHE A 200 -3.84 -2.04 9.05
C PHE A 200 -3.71 -3.49 8.62
N ALA A 201 -4.84 -4.20 8.57
CA ALA A 201 -4.95 -5.53 7.98
C ALA A 201 -6.35 -5.69 7.36
N ASN A 202 -6.53 -6.59 6.41
CA ASN A 202 -7.82 -7.20 6.10
C ASN A 202 -8.05 -8.47 6.94
N GLU A 203 -9.22 -9.10 6.80
CA GLU A 203 -9.54 -10.31 7.57
C GLU A 203 -8.59 -11.50 7.32
N HIS A 204 -8.09 -11.67 6.09
CA HIS A 204 -7.18 -12.76 5.76
C HIS A 204 -5.77 -12.52 6.33
N GLU A 205 -5.28 -11.28 6.25
CA GLU A 205 -4.03 -10.82 6.83
C GLU A 205 -4.05 -10.90 8.36
N ALA A 206 -5.13 -10.41 8.98
CA ALA A 206 -5.32 -10.47 10.43
C ALA A 206 -5.31 -11.94 10.90
N ARG A 207 -6.03 -12.82 10.19
CA ARG A 207 -6.02 -14.25 10.48
C ARG A 207 -4.63 -14.88 10.27
N ALA A 208 -3.88 -14.45 9.25
CA ALA A 208 -2.52 -14.96 9.04
C ALA A 208 -1.57 -14.57 10.18
N ILE A 209 -1.74 -13.37 10.76
CA ILE A 209 -0.93 -12.88 11.88
C ILE A 209 -1.33 -13.52 13.21
N THR A 210 -2.63 -13.72 13.46
CA THR A 210 -3.12 -14.08 14.81
C THR A 210 -3.72 -15.48 14.90
N GLU A 211 -3.99 -16.14 13.78
CA GLU A 211 -4.73 -17.41 13.67
C GLU A 211 -6.16 -17.31 14.25
N ARG A 212 -6.78 -16.13 14.15
CA ARG A 212 -8.09 -15.82 14.74
C ARG A 212 -9.03 -15.16 13.73
N GLU A 213 -10.32 -15.21 14.04
CA GLU A 213 -11.36 -14.47 13.32
C GLU A 213 -11.25 -12.96 13.56
N PRO A 214 -11.81 -12.11 12.67
CA PRO A 214 -11.49 -10.68 12.61
C PRO A 214 -11.63 -9.90 13.93
N GLU A 215 -12.73 -10.11 14.67
CA GLU A 215 -12.99 -9.45 15.95
C GLU A 215 -11.97 -9.85 17.02
N GLU A 216 -11.62 -11.13 17.08
CA GLU A 216 -10.61 -11.63 18.02
C GLU A 216 -9.20 -11.22 17.61
N ALA A 217 -8.90 -11.22 16.31
CA ALA A 217 -7.62 -10.78 15.76
C ALA A 217 -7.36 -9.30 16.06
N LEU A 218 -8.39 -8.46 15.93
CA LEU A 218 -8.36 -7.05 16.27
C LEU A 218 -7.93 -6.84 17.74
N VAL A 219 -8.52 -7.60 18.67
CA VAL A 219 -8.18 -7.54 20.09
C VAL A 219 -6.80 -8.13 20.36
N ALA A 220 -6.43 -9.23 19.70
CA ALA A 220 -5.12 -9.86 19.85
C ALA A 220 -3.96 -8.95 19.43
N MET A 221 -4.17 -8.11 18.41
CA MET A 221 -3.17 -7.11 17.96
C MET A 221 -3.19 -5.82 18.80
N SER A 222 -4.10 -5.68 19.77
CA SER A 222 -4.30 -4.43 20.50
C SER A 222 -3.32 -4.22 21.67
N ARG A 223 -2.95 -2.95 21.93
CA ARG A 223 -2.17 -2.54 23.12
C ARG A 223 -2.43 -1.07 23.47
N PRO A 224 -2.15 -0.61 24.71
CA PRO A 224 -2.31 0.80 25.06
C PRO A 224 -1.59 1.74 24.08
N GLY A 225 -2.30 2.79 23.64
CA GLY A 225 -1.79 3.77 22.68
C GLY A 225 -1.83 3.38 21.20
N ARG A 226 -2.08 2.10 20.86
CA ARG A 226 -2.17 1.62 19.47
C ARG A 226 -3.57 1.84 18.87
N GLN A 227 -3.62 2.02 17.56
CA GLN A 227 -4.79 1.86 16.71
C GLN A 227 -4.65 0.56 15.90
N VAL A 228 -5.71 -0.25 15.84
CA VAL A 228 -5.75 -1.43 14.96
C VAL A 228 -6.97 -1.34 14.07
N VAL A 229 -6.79 -1.63 12.79
CA VAL A 229 -7.87 -1.68 11.81
C VAL A 229 -7.89 -3.06 11.16
N VAL A 230 -9.06 -3.69 11.15
CA VAL A 230 -9.34 -4.88 10.34
C VAL A 230 -10.41 -4.55 9.30
N LYS A 231 -10.02 -4.53 8.03
CA LYS A 231 -10.87 -4.27 6.85
C LYS A 231 -11.67 -5.54 6.50
N LEU A 232 -12.98 -5.41 6.32
CA LEU A 232 -13.92 -6.53 6.06
C LEU A 232 -14.60 -6.43 4.67
N GLY A 233 -13.97 -5.70 3.74
CA GLY A 233 -14.52 -5.45 2.40
C GLY A 233 -15.87 -4.74 2.44
N ALA A 234 -16.87 -5.30 1.77
CA ALA A 234 -18.23 -4.73 1.71
C ALA A 234 -18.92 -4.66 3.08
N ARG A 235 -18.44 -5.40 4.10
CA ARG A 235 -18.97 -5.34 5.47
C ARG A 235 -18.41 -4.17 6.29
N GLY A 236 -17.51 -3.36 5.72
CA GLY A 236 -16.90 -2.20 6.37
C GLY A 236 -15.58 -2.54 7.05
N SER A 237 -15.35 -2.00 8.24
CA SER A 237 -14.13 -2.25 9.02
C SER A 237 -14.39 -2.27 10.52
N LEU A 238 -13.45 -2.89 11.25
CA LEU A 238 -13.36 -2.81 12.69
C LEU A 238 -12.17 -1.93 13.05
N VAL A 239 -12.35 -1.01 13.99
CA VAL A 239 -11.30 -0.13 14.49
C VAL A 239 -11.22 -0.28 16.01
N TRP A 240 -10.04 -0.61 16.53
CA TRP A 240 -9.77 -0.66 17.95
C TRP A 240 -8.90 0.50 18.40
N SER A 241 -9.28 1.11 19.53
CA SER A 241 -8.52 2.16 20.20
C SER A 241 -8.86 2.21 21.68
N GLY A 242 -7.84 2.21 22.55
CA GLY A 242 -8.00 2.52 23.98
C GLY A 242 -9.01 1.61 24.70
N GLY A 243 -9.07 0.33 24.33
CA GLY A 243 -10.00 -0.64 24.91
C GLY A 243 -11.41 -0.62 24.32
N LYS A 244 -11.67 0.21 23.30
CA LYS A 244 -12.96 0.26 22.60
C LYS A 244 -12.82 -0.21 21.15
N THR A 245 -13.81 -0.96 20.70
CA THR A 245 -13.97 -1.35 19.29
C THR A 245 -15.12 -0.56 18.66
N TRP A 246 -14.88 -0.06 17.44
CA TRP A 246 -15.84 0.60 16.59
C TRP A 246 -16.05 -0.23 15.33
N ARG A 247 -17.31 -0.43 14.93
CA ARG A 247 -17.65 -1.04 13.65
C ARG A 247 -18.06 0.07 12.70
N ILE A 248 -17.28 0.27 11.65
CA ILE A 248 -17.53 1.32 10.66
C ILE A 248 -18.19 0.65 9.45
N PRO A 249 -19.41 1.04 9.08
CA PRO A 249 -20.06 0.47 7.90
C PRO A 249 -19.28 0.84 6.63
N SER A 250 -19.37 0.01 5.60
CA SER A 250 -18.91 0.39 4.26
C SER A 250 -19.77 1.53 3.71
N ARG A 251 -19.24 2.27 2.73
CA ARG A 251 -20.00 3.29 2.01
C ARG A 251 -20.40 2.74 0.64
N ALA A 252 -21.70 2.75 0.36
CA ALA A 252 -22.21 2.38 -0.95
C ALA A 252 -21.61 3.28 -2.04
N THR A 253 -21.12 2.67 -3.11
CA THR A 253 -20.51 3.34 -4.25
C THR A 253 -20.68 2.47 -5.49
N LYS A 254 -20.59 3.07 -6.68
CA LYS A 254 -20.48 2.30 -7.92
C LYS A 254 -19.08 1.70 -7.96
N VAL A 255 -18.96 0.39 -7.84
CA VAL A 255 -17.64 -0.28 -7.89
C VAL A 255 -17.20 -0.41 -9.34
N VAL A 256 -16.09 0.23 -9.68
CA VAL A 256 -15.40 0.16 -10.98
C VAL A 256 -14.15 -0.71 -10.84
N ASP A 257 -13.34 -0.47 -9.82
CA ASP A 257 -12.10 -1.19 -9.57
C ASP A 257 -11.81 -1.21 -8.06
N THR A 258 -11.55 -2.36 -7.46
CA THR A 258 -11.24 -2.46 -6.03
C THR A 258 -9.76 -2.31 -5.72
N THR A 259 -8.91 -2.17 -6.76
CA THR A 259 -7.46 -2.03 -6.63
C THR A 259 -7.11 -0.80 -5.78
N GLY A 260 -6.28 -0.98 -4.76
CA GLY A 260 -5.86 0.11 -3.87
C GLY A 260 -6.92 0.59 -2.86
N ALA A 261 -8.09 -0.06 -2.75
CA ALA A 261 -9.11 0.32 -1.77
C ALA A 261 -8.58 0.25 -0.32
N GLY A 262 -7.71 -0.72 -0.02
CA GLY A 262 -7.03 -0.85 1.27
C GLY A 262 -6.06 0.31 1.54
N ASP A 263 -5.23 0.65 0.55
CA ASP A 263 -4.29 1.77 0.62
C ASP A 263 -5.03 3.10 0.79
N ALA A 264 -6.14 3.28 0.07
CA ALA A 264 -7.02 4.43 0.18
C ALA A 264 -7.65 4.52 1.58
N TYR A 265 -8.08 3.40 2.15
CA TYR A 265 -8.55 3.37 3.53
C TYR A 265 -7.45 3.86 4.47
N ALA A 266 -6.23 3.34 4.35
CA ALA A 266 -5.09 3.75 5.17
C ALA A 266 -4.77 5.25 5.01
N ALA A 267 -4.79 5.77 3.77
CA ALA A 267 -4.62 7.20 3.50
C ALA A 267 -5.68 8.06 4.19
N GLY A 268 -6.97 7.69 4.06
CA GLY A 268 -8.08 8.40 4.70
C GLY A 268 -7.99 8.38 6.23
N PHE A 269 -7.66 7.22 6.79
CA PHE A 269 -7.47 7.02 8.22
C PHE A 269 -6.31 7.87 8.75
N LEU A 270 -5.12 7.74 8.16
CA LEU A 270 -3.92 8.47 8.60
C LEU A 270 -4.09 9.99 8.43
N SER A 271 -4.79 10.43 7.38
CA SER A 271 -5.11 11.84 7.16
C SER A 271 -5.97 12.45 8.25
N ALA A 272 -6.95 11.70 8.76
CA ALA A 272 -7.77 12.12 9.90
C ALA A 272 -6.99 12.05 11.22
N PHE A 273 -6.29 10.94 11.42
CA PHE A 273 -5.55 10.64 12.65
C PHE A 273 -4.43 11.65 12.92
N LEU A 274 -3.65 12.03 11.89
CA LEU A 274 -2.60 13.04 12.01
C LEU A 274 -3.13 14.48 12.22
N ARG A 275 -4.45 14.69 12.04
CA ARG A 275 -5.15 15.93 12.41
C ARG A 275 -5.82 15.87 13.78
N GLY A 276 -5.63 14.78 14.53
CA GLY A 276 -6.14 14.61 15.89
C GLY A 276 -7.58 14.10 15.97
N ALA A 277 -8.12 13.54 14.88
CA ALA A 277 -9.44 12.93 14.90
C ALA A 277 -9.48 11.67 15.79
N GLY A 278 -10.65 11.37 16.36
CA GLY A 278 -10.88 10.15 17.12
C GLY A 278 -10.94 8.89 16.23
N ALA A 279 -10.79 7.71 16.84
CA ALA A 279 -10.70 6.44 16.11
C ALA A 279 -11.91 6.14 15.21
N GLU A 280 -13.14 6.46 15.65
CA GLU A 280 -14.35 6.31 14.85
C GLU A 280 -14.31 7.19 13.60
N GLU A 281 -13.99 8.48 13.75
CA GLU A 281 -13.88 9.40 12.62
C GLU A 281 -12.76 8.97 11.67
N CYS A 282 -11.61 8.51 12.18
CA CYS A 282 -10.54 7.99 11.34
C CYS A 282 -11.01 6.83 10.48
N GLY A 283 -11.78 5.90 11.07
CA GLY A 283 -12.37 4.79 10.32
C GLY A 283 -13.39 5.26 9.28
N VAL A 284 -14.26 6.21 9.62
CA VAL A 284 -15.20 6.82 8.67
C VAL A 284 -14.43 7.44 7.49
N ARG A 285 -13.41 8.27 7.74
CA ARG A 285 -12.61 8.91 6.67
C ARG A 285 -11.89 7.90 5.78
N GLY A 286 -11.38 6.81 6.36
CA GLY A 286 -10.85 5.67 5.61
C GLY A 286 -11.89 5.08 4.67
N THR A 287 -13.08 4.76 5.17
CA THR A 287 -14.18 4.24 4.37
C THR A 287 -14.61 5.21 3.26
N GLU A 288 -14.74 6.51 3.56
CA GLU A 288 -15.13 7.52 2.58
C GLU A 288 -14.13 7.61 1.43
N PHE A 289 -12.83 7.56 1.72
CA PHE A 289 -11.81 7.66 0.69
C PHE A 289 -11.66 6.37 -0.11
N ALA A 290 -11.73 5.20 0.54
CA ALA A 290 -11.77 3.91 -0.14
C ALA A 290 -12.94 3.83 -1.12
N ALA A 291 -14.14 4.28 -0.74
CA ALA A 291 -15.31 4.28 -1.63
C ALA A 291 -15.15 5.18 -2.87
N ARG A 292 -14.36 6.26 -2.77
CA ARG A 292 -14.04 7.14 -3.90
C ARG A 292 -13.05 6.49 -4.86
N ILE A 293 -12.05 5.78 -4.34
CA ILE A 293 -11.10 5.01 -5.16
C ILE A 293 -11.81 3.85 -5.84
N CYS A 294 -12.69 3.13 -5.13
CA CYS A 294 -13.48 2.07 -5.73
C CYS A 294 -14.37 2.51 -6.90
N ALA A 295 -14.66 3.82 -7.02
CA ALA A 295 -15.51 4.38 -8.06
C ALA A 295 -14.77 4.79 -9.35
N ILE A 296 -13.45 4.62 -9.38
CA ILE A 296 -12.62 4.90 -10.53
C ILE A 296 -11.77 3.68 -10.85
N GLU A 297 -11.04 3.73 -11.96
CA GLU A 297 -10.06 2.70 -12.30
C GLU A 297 -8.69 3.04 -11.72
N GLY A 298 -8.00 2.03 -11.17
CA GLY A 298 -6.71 2.21 -10.50
C GLY A 298 -6.81 2.73 -9.06
N ALA A 299 -5.64 2.92 -8.44
CA ALA A 299 -5.51 3.16 -6.99
C ALA A 299 -5.33 4.65 -6.59
N ARG A 300 -5.25 5.57 -7.56
CA ARG A 300 -4.95 6.99 -7.30
C ARG A 300 -5.97 7.89 -7.98
N LEU A 301 -6.49 8.88 -7.23
CA LEU A 301 -7.28 9.95 -7.84
C LEU A 301 -6.40 10.83 -8.77
N PRO A 302 -6.99 11.48 -9.78
CA PRO A 302 -6.30 12.49 -10.59
C PRO A 302 -5.70 13.60 -9.73
N VAL A 303 -4.59 14.18 -10.20
CA VAL A 303 -3.97 15.36 -9.59
C VAL A 303 -4.97 16.53 -9.60
N ARG A 304 -4.97 17.34 -8.53
CA ARG A 304 -5.84 18.52 -8.40
C ARG A 304 -5.28 19.75 -9.10
#